data_AF-A0A0P6XGQ6-F1
#
_entry.id   AF-A0A0P6XGQ6-F1
#
_cell.length_a   1.000
_cell.length_b   1.000
_cell.length_c   1.000
_cell.angle_alpha   90.00
_cell.angle_beta   90.00
_cell.angle_gamma   90.00
#
_symmetry.space_group_name_H-M   'P 1'
#
loop_
_entity.id
_entity.type
_entity.pdbx_description
1 polymer ?
#
loop_
_entity_poly.entity_id
_entity_poly.type
_entity_poly.pdbx_seq_one_letter_code
_entity_poly.pdbx_strand_id
1 'polypeptide(L)'
;MKNNALTQPQSESYRIIVKGVMEEEFLHDYCPPGFTLSYNNGRTTLVNLQTDQAGMLGLIRQLHNLGVTVMLVELQSEMEDTQ
;
A
#
# COMPACT_ATOMS: atom_id res chain seq x y z
N MET A 1 -2.40 38.54 1.03
CA MET A 1 -2.95 37.33 0.37
C MET A 1 -1.99 36.19 0.66
N LYS A 2 -2.39 35.20 1.47
CA LYS A 2 -1.51 34.07 1.82
C LYS A 2 -1.47 33.13 0.63
N ASN A 3 -0.26 32.78 0.18
CA ASN A 3 -0.01 31.89 -0.93
C ASN A 3 -0.81 30.59 -0.78
N ASN A 4 -1.64 30.28 -1.78
CA ASN A 4 -2.12 28.92 -2.01
C ASN A 4 -0.90 28.09 -2.44
N ALA A 5 -0.11 27.61 -1.48
CA ALA A 5 0.78 26.51 -1.75
C ALA A 5 -0.11 25.32 -2.09
N LEU A 6 -0.12 24.94 -3.37
CA LEU A 6 -0.61 23.64 -3.79
C LEU A 6 0.13 22.62 -2.92
N THR A 7 -0.56 22.02 -1.95
CA THR A 7 -0.03 20.93 -1.15
C THR A 7 0.30 19.82 -2.13
N GLN A 8 1.59 19.60 -2.38
CA GLN A 8 2.02 18.46 -3.18
C GLN A 8 1.47 17.18 -2.53
N PRO A 9 1.07 16.17 -3.31
CA PRO A 9 0.65 14.91 -2.74
C PRO A 9 1.77 14.35 -1.86
N GLN A 10 1.48 14.17 -0.57
CA GLN A 10 2.42 13.61 0.37
C GLN A 10 2.42 12.09 0.18
N SER A 11 3.60 11.54 -0.10
CA SER A 11 3.81 10.09 -0.11
C SER A 11 3.82 9.59 1.33
N GLU A 12 3.04 8.55 1.60
CA GLU A 12 2.97 7.86 2.87
C GLU A 12 3.31 6.38 2.68
N SER A 13 3.74 5.73 3.75
CA SER A 13 3.94 4.28 3.75
C SER A 13 2.63 3.58 4.09
N TYR A 14 2.21 2.62 3.28
CA TYR A 14 1.04 1.80 3.55
C TYR A 14 1.38 0.34 3.78
N ARG A 15 0.51 -0.30 4.57
CA ARG A 15 0.40 -1.75 4.71
C ARG A 15 -0.96 -2.20 4.21
N ILE A 16 -0.98 -3.25 3.40
CA ILE A 16 -2.22 -3.93 3.01
C ILE A 16 -2.14 -5.42 3.32
N ILE A 17 -3.28 -5.98 3.73
CA ILE A 17 -3.46 -7.43 3.83
C ILE A 17 -4.54 -7.83 2.84
N VAL A 18 -4.28 -8.88 2.08
CA VAL A 18 -5.25 -9.47 1.15
C VAL A 18 -5.44 -10.96 1.45
N LYS A 19 -6.62 -11.47 1.08
CA LYS A 19 -6.97 -12.88 1.24
C LYS A 19 -6.25 -13.73 0.19
N GLY A 20 -5.67 -14.85 0.62
CA GLY A 20 -4.97 -15.78 -0.26
C GLY A 20 -3.47 -15.50 -0.39
N VAL A 21 -2.82 -16.30 -1.24
CA VAL A 21 -1.42 -16.17 -1.60
C VAL A 21 -1.34 -15.48 -2.96
N MET A 22 -0.52 -14.44 -3.07
CA MET A 22 -0.23 -13.74 -4.32
C MET A 22 1.24 -13.85 -4.64
N GLU A 23 1.60 -14.22 -5.86
CA GLU A 23 2.99 -14.29 -6.29
C GLU A 23 3.62 -12.89 -6.36
N GLU A 24 4.89 -12.78 -5.97
CA GLU A 24 5.62 -11.51 -6.00
C GLU A 24 5.73 -10.94 -7.42
N GLU A 25 5.95 -11.81 -8.41
CA GLU A 25 6.01 -11.44 -9.83
C GLU A 25 4.72 -10.77 -10.31
N PHE A 26 3.56 -11.25 -9.85
CA PHE A 26 2.29 -10.62 -10.16
C PHE A 26 2.21 -9.20 -9.58
N LEU A 27 2.75 -8.99 -8.38
CA LEU A 27 2.64 -7.73 -7.67
C LEU A 27 3.57 -6.65 -8.20
N HIS A 28 4.68 -7.02 -8.85
CA HIS A 28 5.61 -6.07 -9.47
C HIS A 28 4.95 -5.17 -10.53
N ASP A 29 3.91 -5.66 -11.21
CA ASP A 29 3.20 -4.87 -12.23
C ASP A 29 2.24 -3.83 -11.63
N TYR A 30 1.92 -3.93 -10.34
CA TYR A 30 0.88 -3.11 -9.69
C TYR A 30 1.39 -2.30 -8.50
N CYS A 31 2.43 -2.77 -7.81
CA CYS A 31 2.92 -2.14 -6.60
C CYS A 31 4.12 -1.22 -6.87
N PRO A 32 4.24 -0.09 -6.15
CA PRO A 32 5.43 0.74 -6.21
C PRO A 32 6.67 -0.03 -5.75
N PRO A 33 7.86 0.24 -6.30
CA PRO A 33 9.08 -0.47 -5.92
C PRO A 33 9.40 -0.28 -4.44
N GLY A 34 10.05 -1.29 -3.83
CA GLY A 34 10.46 -1.27 -2.43
C GLY A 34 9.45 -1.88 -1.45
N PHE A 35 8.32 -2.41 -1.93
CA PHE A 35 7.41 -3.18 -1.09
C PHE A 35 8.08 -4.46 -0.57
N THR A 36 7.66 -4.94 0.59
CA THR A 36 8.02 -6.28 1.08
C THR A 36 6.77 -7.13 1.16
N LEU A 37 6.92 -8.39 0.77
CA LEU A 37 5.85 -9.38 0.73
C LEU A 37 6.09 -10.46 1.79
N SER A 38 5.04 -10.81 2.52
CA SER A 38 5.06 -11.94 3.44
C SER A 38 3.75 -12.70 3.42
N TYR A 39 3.82 -14.00 3.67
CA TYR A 39 2.67 -14.89 3.70
C TYR A 39 2.50 -15.48 5.09
N ASN A 40 1.28 -15.37 5.63
CA ASN A 40 0.96 -15.98 6.91
C ASN A 40 -0.54 -16.33 6.95
N ASN A 41 -0.87 -17.55 7.40
CA ASN A 41 -2.24 -18.02 7.61
C ASN A 41 -3.17 -17.82 6.39
N GLY A 42 -2.67 -18.14 5.18
CA GLY A 42 -3.44 -18.01 3.94
C GLY A 42 -3.76 -16.55 3.55
N ARG A 43 -2.92 -15.61 3.99
CA ARG A 43 -3.01 -14.18 3.66
C ARG A 43 -1.67 -13.68 3.17
N THR A 44 -1.75 -12.71 2.27
CA THR A 44 -0.62 -11.97 1.74
C THR A 44 -0.59 -10.62 2.41
N THR A 45 0.55 -10.26 3.02
CA THR A 45 0.78 -8.95 3.62
C THR A 45 1.83 -8.22 2.80
N LEU A 46 1.49 -7.01 2.36
CA LEU A 46 2.37 -6.08 1.68
C LEU A 46 2.65 -4.90 2.60
N VAL A 47 3.92 -4.56 2.79
CA VAL A 47 4.37 -3.42 3.59
C VAL A 47 5.28 -2.53 2.77
N ASN A 48 5.56 -1.33 3.26
CA ASN A 48 6.39 -0.32 2.59
C ASN A 48 5.85 0.08 1.20
N LEU A 49 4.52 0.13 1.05
CA LEU A 49 3.88 0.64 -0.16
C LEU A 49 3.92 2.17 -0.12
N GLN A 50 4.94 2.76 -0.73
CA GLN A 50 5.15 4.21 -0.78
C GLN A 50 4.29 4.85 -1.88
N THR A 51 3.26 5.58 -1.50
CA THR A 51 2.37 6.28 -2.43
C THR A 51 1.58 7.38 -1.73
N ASP A 52 1.00 8.31 -2.49
CA ASP A 52 -0.06 9.16 -1.97
C ASP A 52 -1.41 8.42 -1.88
N GLN A 53 -2.44 9.10 -1.35
CA GLN A 53 -3.79 8.54 -1.22
C GLN A 53 -4.41 8.14 -2.57
N ALA A 54 -4.12 8.86 -3.65
CA ALA A 54 -4.68 8.59 -4.97
C ALA A 54 -4.07 7.31 -5.58
N GLY A 55 -2.76 7.11 -5.43
CA GLY A 55 -2.10 5.88 -5.82
C GLY A 55 -2.53 4.68 -4.97
N MET A 56 -2.76 4.87 -3.66
CA MET A 56 -3.31 3.81 -2.81
C MET A 56 -4.72 3.39 -3.25
N LEU A 57 -5.60 4.35 -3.56
CA LEU A 57 -6.91 4.07 -4.15
C LEU A 57 -6.81 3.37 -5.51
N GLY A 58 -5.83 3.76 -6.33
CA GLY A 58 -5.51 3.12 -7.61
C GLY A 58 -5.19 1.64 -7.44
N LEU A 59 -4.30 1.31 -6.50
CA LEU A 59 -3.90 -0.07 -6.21
C LEU A 59 -5.07 -0.90 -5.68
N ILE A 60 -5.86 -0.39 -4.73
CA ILE A 60 -7.05 -1.10 -4.21
C ILE A 60 -8.01 -1.45 -5.36
N ARG A 61 -8.25 -0.50 -6.27
CA ARG A 61 -9.12 -0.71 -7.43
C ARG A 61 -8.56 -1.75 -8.39
N GLN A 62 -7.25 -1.75 -8.67
CA GLN A 62 -6.62 -2.77 -9.50
C GLN A 62 -6.76 -4.16 -8.88
N LEU A 63 -6.44 -4.29 -7.59
CA LEU A 63 -6.59 -5.56 -6.86
C LEU A 63 -8.04 -6.06 -6.90
N HIS A 64 -9.01 -5.19 -6.65
CA HIS A 64 -10.42 -5.53 -6.74
C HIS A 64 -10.81 -6.01 -8.15
N ASN A 65 -10.35 -5.33 -9.20
CA ASN A 65 -10.63 -5.72 -10.59
C ASN A 65 -10.00 -7.08 -10.97
N LEU A 66 -8.96 -7.50 -10.26
CA LEU A 66 -8.31 -8.81 -10.40
C LEU A 66 -8.97 -9.89 -9.53
N GLY A 67 -10.07 -9.56 -8.84
CA GLY A 67 -10.78 -10.48 -7.95
C GLY A 67 -10.11 -10.67 -6.59
N VAL A 68 -9.09 -9.87 -6.26
CA VAL A 68 -8.40 -9.93 -4.97
C VAL A 68 -9.26 -9.28 -3.89
N THR A 69 -9.44 -9.99 -2.77
CA THR A 69 -10.14 -9.45 -1.61
C THR A 69 -9.16 -8.75 -0.68
N VAL A 70 -9.25 -7.41 -0.60
CA VAL A 70 -8.52 -6.61 0.40
C VAL A 70 -9.19 -6.77 1.76
N MET A 71 -8.40 -7.17 2.76
CA MET A 71 -8.84 -7.40 4.13
C MET A 71 -8.57 -6.20 5.03
N LEU A 72 -7.48 -5.47 4.77
CA LEU A 72 -6.99 -4.38 5.61
C LEU A 72 -6.14 -3.42 4.78
N VAL A 73 -6.27 -2.13 5.06
CA VAL A 73 -5.40 -1.06 4.57
C VAL A 73 -5.07 -0.15 5.75
N GLU A 74 -3.80 0.06 6.01
CA GLU A 74 -3.29 0.84 7.14
C GLU A 74 -2.22 1.80 6.66
N LEU A 75 -2.28 3.05 7.14
CA LEU A 75 -1.13 3.95 7.10
C LEU A 75 -0.09 3.42 8.11
N GLN A 76 1.12 3.21 7.65
CA GLN A 76 2.27 2.99 8.51
C GLN A 76 2.84 4.37 8.83
N SER A 77 2.33 5.00 9.89
CA SER A 77 3.04 6.12 10.51
C SER A 77 4.45 5.65 10.85
N GLU A 78 5.47 6.45 10.52
CA GLU A 78 6.83 6.22 11.02
C GLU A 78 6.71 5.90 12.51
N MET A 79 7.19 4.72 12.92
CA MET A 79 7.44 4.49 14.32
C MET A 79 8.49 5.54 14.69
N GLU A 80 8.07 6.64 15.32
CA GLU A 80 8.94 7.31 16.27
C GLU A 80 9.32 6.22 17.28
N ASP A 81 10.53 5.70 17.13
CA ASP A 81 11.18 4.86 18.13
C ASP A 81 11.15 5.66 19.44
N THR A 82 10.12 5.43 20.25
CA THR A 82 10.14 5.86 21.63
C THR A 82 11.05 4.89 22.37
N GLN A 83 12.24 5.41 22.67
CA GLN A 83 13.28 4.82 23.52
C GLN A 83 12.74 4.18 24.80
#